data_AF-A0A6N6BCF7-F1
#
_entry.id   AF-A0A6N6BCF7-F1
#
_cell.length_a   1.000
_cell.length_b   1.000
_cell.length_c   1.000
_cell.angle_alpha   90.00
_cell.angle_beta   90.00
_cell.angle_gamma   90.00
#
_symmetry.space_group_name_H-M   'P 1'
#
loop_
_entity.id
_entity.type
_entity.pdbx_description
1 polymer ?
#
loop_
_entity_poly.entity_id
_entity_poly.type
_entity_poly.pdbx_seq_one_letter_code
_entity_poly.pdbx_strand_id
1 'polypeptide(L)'
;MKKVLTLCALALSSFAYTQYELHPSFKAYFKDCSLLMDKYYYINCYDYNYKGTKAIAYKLEAKILNQGHIKKRPRFQEDTNLPKKYRTYWEDYLRSGYTRGHIVPNQSMNATPQAQLSTFLMSNITPQKKDINAEIWNEIEQRERYLAKKNKELEVLNLVLYDDKPKRIKNNIAIPSFYVKILKAKNFSECYKVPNNDNFARFDRNYFKEDCKKYID
;
A
#
# COMPACT_ATOMS: atom_id res chain seq x y z
N MET A 1 -61.01 5.99 -0.53
CA MET A 1 -59.80 5.31 -0.01
C MET A 1 -58.56 5.93 -0.64
N LYS A 2 -57.86 6.84 0.06
CA LYS A 2 -56.59 7.41 -0.43
C LYS A 2 -55.46 6.47 -0.01
N LYS A 3 -54.80 5.85 -1.00
CA LYS A 3 -53.59 5.05 -0.77
C LYS A 3 -52.44 6.00 -0.42
N VAL A 4 -52.02 5.99 0.84
CA VAL A 4 -50.79 6.66 1.28
C VAL A 4 -49.63 5.81 0.79
N LEU A 5 -48.88 6.33 -0.19
CA LEU A 5 -47.64 5.72 -0.65
C LEU A 5 -46.54 6.12 0.35
N THR A 6 -46.22 5.25 1.29
CA THR A 6 -45.08 5.46 2.20
C THR A 6 -43.80 5.26 1.40
N LEU A 7 -43.17 6.36 0.97
CA LEU A 7 -41.87 6.34 0.33
C LEU A 7 -40.83 5.96 1.39
N CYS A 8 -40.40 4.70 1.39
CA CYS A 8 -39.32 4.24 2.27
C CYS A 8 -38.00 4.82 1.72
N ALA A 9 -37.57 5.96 2.27
CA ALA A 9 -36.27 6.52 1.97
C ALA A 9 -35.17 5.62 2.56
N LEU A 10 -34.69 4.67 1.76
CA LEU A 10 -33.42 3.99 2.03
C LEU A 10 -32.32 5.04 1.95
N ALA A 11 -31.89 5.55 3.10
CA ALA A 11 -30.69 6.36 3.20
C ALA A 11 -29.50 5.49 2.75
N LEU A 12 -29.15 5.60 1.47
CA LEU A 12 -27.87 5.12 0.95
C LEU A 12 -26.79 5.97 1.61
N SER A 13 -26.29 5.51 2.75
CA SER A 13 -25.10 6.09 3.37
C SER A 13 -23.90 5.78 2.47
N SER A 14 -23.63 6.65 1.50
CA SER A 14 -22.39 6.61 0.72
C SER A 14 -21.25 7.03 1.64
N PHE A 15 -20.56 6.07 2.27
CA PHE A 15 -19.37 6.41 3.02
C PHE A 15 -18.25 6.72 2.01
N ALA A 16 -17.90 7.99 1.86
CA ALA A 16 -16.79 8.40 1.03
C ALA A 16 -15.45 8.21 1.75
N TYR A 17 -14.37 8.08 0.99
CA TYR A 17 -13.03 8.30 1.53
C TYR A 17 -12.95 9.71 2.11
N THR A 18 -12.15 9.85 3.15
CA THR A 18 -11.68 11.14 3.65
C THR A 18 -10.20 11.26 3.31
N GLN A 19 -9.70 12.49 3.22
CA GLN A 19 -8.27 12.71 3.03
C GLN A 19 -7.50 12.06 4.19
N TYR A 20 -6.49 11.27 3.86
CA TYR A 20 -5.67 10.59 4.83
C TYR A 20 -4.77 11.58 5.57
N GLU A 21 -4.77 11.48 6.90
CA GLU A 21 -3.86 12.22 7.77
C GLU A 21 -2.88 11.23 8.41
N LEU A 22 -1.60 11.59 8.41
CA LEU A 22 -0.56 10.71 8.91
C LEU A 22 -0.71 10.45 10.41
N HIS A 23 -0.84 9.18 10.79
CA HIS A 23 -0.90 8.80 12.20
C HIS A 23 0.37 9.28 12.96
N PRO A 24 0.25 9.87 14.16
CA PRO A 24 1.38 10.48 14.87
C PRO A 24 2.59 9.56 15.05
N SER A 25 2.35 8.27 15.36
CA SER A 25 3.43 7.27 15.54
C SER A 25 4.22 6.97 14.26
N PHE A 26 3.74 7.37 13.08
CA PHE A 26 4.43 7.13 11.82
C PHE A 26 5.23 8.35 11.33
N LYS A 27 5.03 9.53 11.92
CA LYS A 27 5.62 10.80 11.45
C LYS A 27 7.14 10.76 11.26
N ALA A 28 7.86 10.01 12.08
CA ALA A 28 9.32 9.89 11.98
C ALA A 28 9.80 9.35 10.62
N TYR A 29 9.04 8.44 9.99
CA TYR A 29 9.39 7.78 8.73
C TYR A 29 9.21 8.66 7.48
N PHE A 30 8.61 9.83 7.64
CA PHE A 30 8.28 10.75 6.54
C PHE A 30 9.12 12.04 6.58
N LYS A 31 10.17 12.08 7.40
CA LYS A 31 11.07 13.24 7.53
C LYS A 31 12.16 13.29 6.46
N ASP A 32 12.54 12.14 5.91
CA ASP A 32 13.68 12.00 4.99
C ASP A 32 13.25 11.38 3.65
N CYS A 33 12.49 12.16 2.88
CA CYS A 33 12.18 11.90 1.48
C CYS A 33 12.68 13.03 0.59
N SER A 34 12.98 12.70 -0.67
CA SER A 34 13.16 13.73 -1.70
C SER A 34 11.84 14.44 -2.03
N LEU A 35 10.71 13.73 -1.93
CA LEU A 35 9.37 14.29 -2.10
C LEU A 35 8.36 13.59 -1.19
N LEU A 36 7.66 14.37 -0.37
CA LEU A 36 6.49 13.91 0.38
C LEU A 36 5.25 14.07 -0.49
N MET A 37 4.64 12.96 -0.90
CA MET A 37 3.51 12.95 -1.82
C MET A 37 2.23 12.66 -1.06
N ASP A 38 1.38 13.68 -0.88
CA ASP A 38 -0.01 13.48 -0.47
C ASP A 38 -0.85 13.07 -1.68
N LYS A 39 -1.40 11.86 -1.64
CA LYS A 39 -2.22 11.28 -2.72
C LYS A 39 -3.70 11.19 -2.35
N TYR A 40 -4.15 11.97 -1.37
CA TYR A 40 -5.48 11.94 -0.77
C TYR A 40 -5.80 10.67 0.00
N TYR A 41 -5.53 9.48 -0.56
CA TYR A 41 -5.82 8.19 0.06
C TYR A 41 -4.69 7.66 0.95
N TYR A 42 -3.48 8.18 0.73
CA TYR A 42 -2.26 7.76 1.40
C TYR A 42 -1.19 8.86 1.28
N ILE A 43 -0.18 8.79 2.14
CA ILE A 43 1.01 9.65 2.05
C ILE A 43 2.20 8.77 1.69
N ASN A 44 2.99 9.17 0.68
CA ASN A 44 4.16 8.45 0.17
C ASN A 44 5.43 9.29 0.32
N CYS A 45 6.37 8.79 1.12
CA CYS A 45 7.74 9.27 1.27
C CYS A 45 8.57 8.71 0.11
N TYR A 46 8.68 9.47 -0.98
CA TYR A 46 9.36 9.05 -2.21
C TYR A 46 10.80 9.56 -2.27
N ASP A 47 11.71 8.73 -2.74
CA ASP A 47 13.13 9.03 -2.82
C ASP A 47 13.63 9.01 -4.27
N TYR A 48 14.27 10.10 -4.69
CA TYR A 48 14.76 10.31 -6.05
C TYR A 48 15.98 9.47 -6.39
N ASN A 49 16.82 9.13 -5.40
CA ASN A 49 17.96 8.24 -5.60
C ASN A 49 17.50 6.80 -5.81
N TYR A 50 16.50 6.34 -5.07
CA TYR A 50 15.93 5.00 -5.29
C TYR A 50 14.96 4.94 -6.46
N LYS A 51 14.39 6.09 -6.86
CA LYS A 51 13.22 6.16 -7.74
C LYS A 51 12.09 5.25 -7.24
N GLY A 52 11.86 5.30 -5.93
CA GLY A 52 10.93 4.42 -5.23
C GLY A 52 10.52 4.97 -3.87
N THR A 53 9.51 4.35 -3.29
CA THR A 53 9.03 4.63 -1.94
C THR A 53 10.07 4.20 -0.89
N LYS A 54 10.22 4.99 0.18
CA LYS A 54 10.86 4.59 1.46
C LYS A 54 9.82 4.24 2.52
N ALA A 55 8.72 5.00 2.57
CA ALA A 55 7.59 4.76 3.47
C ALA A 55 6.27 5.16 2.81
N ILE A 56 5.20 4.39 3.01
CA ILE A 56 3.84 4.77 2.65
C ILE A 56 2.91 4.47 3.82
N ALA A 57 1.98 5.38 4.10
CA ALA A 57 0.99 5.19 5.15
C ALA A 57 -0.42 5.47 4.63
N TYR A 58 -1.37 4.68 5.13
CA TYR A 58 -2.79 4.78 4.79
C TYR A 58 -3.65 4.19 5.91
N LYS A 59 -4.93 4.54 5.90
CA LYS A 59 -5.94 4.00 6.81
C LYS A 59 -6.90 3.09 6.04
N LEU A 60 -7.18 1.94 6.62
CA LEU A 60 -8.25 1.06 6.18
C LEU A 60 -9.44 1.17 7.13
N GLU A 61 -10.62 1.43 6.57
CA GLU A 61 -11.86 1.51 7.33
C GLU A 61 -12.80 0.39 6.90
N ALA A 62 -13.35 -0.35 7.87
CA ALA A 62 -14.27 -1.46 7.61
C ALA A 62 -15.47 -1.02 6.76
N LYS A 63 -15.99 0.18 7.02
CA LYS A 63 -17.12 0.77 6.27
C LYS A 63 -16.80 0.98 4.79
N ILE A 64 -15.55 1.24 4.43
CA ILE A 64 -15.10 1.41 3.04
C ILE A 64 -14.84 0.04 2.40
N LEU A 65 -14.14 -0.85 3.12
CA LEU A 65 -13.85 -2.21 2.65
C LEU A 65 -15.11 -3.07 2.41
N ASN A 66 -16.25 -2.71 3.00
CA ASN A 66 -17.52 -3.44 2.87
C ASN A 66 -18.41 -2.93 1.73
N GLN A 67 -18.05 -1.85 1.02
CA GLN A 67 -18.85 -1.31 -0.10
C GLN A 67 -18.78 -2.14 -1.39
N GLY A 68 -17.93 -3.16 -1.41
CA GLY A 68 -17.64 -3.94 -2.60
C GLY A 68 -16.34 -3.50 -3.28
N HIS A 69 -15.97 -4.23 -4.32
CA HIS A 69 -14.68 -4.11 -4.98
C HIS A 69 -14.85 -3.92 -6.48
N ILE A 70 -14.18 -2.90 -7.04
CA ILE A 70 -14.07 -2.76 -8.49
C ILE A 70 -13.12 -3.83 -9.01
N LYS A 71 -13.68 -4.80 -9.75
CA LYS A 71 -12.92 -5.95 -10.27
C LYS A 71 -11.97 -5.57 -11.42
N LYS A 72 -12.41 -4.66 -12.30
CA LYS A 72 -11.63 -4.26 -13.48
C LYS A 72 -10.44 -3.39 -13.04
N ARG A 73 -9.23 -3.94 -13.16
CA ARG A 73 -7.99 -3.23 -12.82
C ARG A 73 -7.65 -2.20 -13.92
N PRO A 74 -7.24 -0.97 -13.55
CA PRO A 74 -6.68 -0.03 -14.50
C PRO A 74 -5.28 -0.47 -14.97
N ARG A 75 -4.75 0.25 -15.97
CA ARG A 75 -3.35 0.09 -16.38
C ARG A 75 -2.44 0.85 -15.41
N PHE A 76 -1.21 0.37 -15.26
CA PHE A 76 -0.17 1.14 -14.58
C PHE A 76 0.09 2.44 -15.33
N GLN A 77 0.25 3.53 -14.60
CA GLN A 77 0.48 4.87 -15.14
C GLN A 77 1.63 5.55 -14.41
N GLU A 78 2.43 6.29 -15.14
CA GLU A 78 3.48 7.10 -14.59
C GLU A 78 2.90 8.22 -13.70
N ASP A 79 3.61 8.58 -12.62
CA ASP A 79 3.14 9.65 -11.72
C ASP A 79 3.61 11.02 -12.22
N THR A 80 2.68 11.83 -12.72
CA THR A 80 3.00 13.13 -13.32
C THR A 80 3.41 14.20 -12.30
N ASN A 81 3.18 13.97 -11.00
CA ASN A 81 3.67 14.83 -9.93
C ASN A 81 5.18 14.70 -9.72
N LEU A 82 5.82 13.67 -10.30
CA LEU A 82 7.28 13.51 -10.29
C LEU A 82 7.92 14.22 -11.49
N PRO A 83 9.06 14.91 -11.28
CA PRO A 83 9.90 15.36 -12.39
C PRO A 83 10.28 14.17 -13.28
N LYS A 84 10.29 14.38 -14.61
CA LYS A 84 10.53 13.29 -15.59
C LYS A 84 11.77 12.45 -15.30
N LYS A 85 12.85 13.06 -14.80
CA LYS A 85 14.12 12.39 -14.45
C LYS A 85 13.96 11.32 -13.35
N TYR A 86 13.01 11.51 -12.43
CA TYR A 86 12.79 10.64 -11.28
C TYR A 86 11.55 9.75 -11.44
N ARG A 87 10.87 9.85 -12.59
CA ARG A 87 9.67 9.05 -12.89
C ARG A 87 10.06 7.65 -13.35
N THR A 88 9.24 6.68 -12.96
CA THR A 88 9.35 5.27 -13.38
C THR A 88 8.18 4.90 -14.26
N TYR A 89 8.40 3.93 -15.15
CA TYR A 89 7.43 3.48 -16.14
C TYR A 89 7.24 1.98 -16.04
N TRP A 90 6.08 1.47 -16.47
CA TRP A 90 5.80 0.04 -16.34
C TRP A 90 6.70 -0.81 -17.26
N GLU A 91 7.16 -0.23 -18.36
CA GLU A 91 8.08 -0.82 -19.34
C GLU A 91 9.46 -1.09 -18.74
N ASP A 92 9.87 -0.31 -17.73
CA ASP A 92 11.17 -0.48 -17.04
C ASP A 92 11.28 -1.86 -16.36
N TYR A 93 10.14 -2.45 -16.01
CA TYR A 93 10.03 -3.77 -15.37
C TYR A 93 10.10 -4.93 -16.38
N LEU A 94 9.94 -4.67 -17.68
CA LEU A 94 9.96 -5.71 -18.70
C LEU A 94 11.32 -6.40 -18.80
N ARG A 95 11.31 -7.73 -18.67
CA ARG A 95 12.50 -8.60 -18.67
C ARG A 95 13.50 -8.28 -17.55
N SER A 96 13.05 -7.62 -16.48
CA SER A 96 13.91 -7.30 -15.32
C SER A 96 14.09 -8.46 -14.34
N GLY A 97 13.21 -9.47 -14.39
CA GLY A 97 13.11 -10.51 -13.37
C GLY A 97 12.30 -10.08 -12.13
N TYR A 98 11.73 -8.87 -12.12
CA TYR A 98 10.91 -8.34 -11.05
C TYR A 98 9.50 -8.00 -11.52
N THR A 99 8.55 -8.14 -10.61
CA THR A 99 7.16 -7.74 -10.81
C THR A 99 6.95 -6.29 -10.38
N ARG A 100 5.81 -5.71 -10.79
CA ARG A 100 5.33 -4.39 -10.35
C ARG A 100 4.61 -4.55 -9.01
N GLY A 101 5.38 -4.61 -7.92
CA GLY A 101 4.86 -4.80 -6.56
C GLY A 101 4.24 -3.52 -6.02
N HIS A 102 2.98 -3.60 -5.59
CA HIS A 102 2.29 -2.47 -4.96
C HIS A 102 2.78 -2.28 -3.52
N ILE A 103 2.97 -1.04 -3.09
CA ILE A 103 3.18 -0.76 -1.67
C ILE A 103 1.82 -0.56 -0.96
N VAL A 104 0.93 0.26 -1.52
CA VAL A 104 -0.51 0.27 -1.17
C VAL A 104 -1.24 -0.71 -2.09
N PRO A 105 -1.79 -1.81 -1.57
CA PRO A 105 -2.44 -2.82 -2.39
C PRO A 105 -3.78 -2.35 -2.95
N ASN A 106 -3.98 -2.63 -4.24
CA ASN A 106 -5.25 -2.39 -4.94
C ASN A 106 -6.46 -2.94 -4.16
N GLN A 107 -6.38 -4.18 -3.64
CA GLN A 107 -7.52 -4.79 -2.95
C GLN A 107 -7.91 -4.09 -1.63
N SER A 108 -7.00 -3.30 -1.05
CA SER A 108 -7.31 -2.52 0.16
C SER A 108 -7.80 -1.10 -0.17
N MET A 109 -7.76 -0.70 -1.46
CA MET A 109 -8.02 0.67 -1.90
C MET A 109 -8.77 0.70 -3.25
N ASN A 110 -9.87 -0.04 -3.38
CA ASN A 110 -10.63 -0.18 -4.65
C ASN A 110 -12.15 0.00 -4.53
N ALA A 111 -12.60 0.71 -3.49
CA ALA A 111 -14.02 1.05 -3.31
C ALA A 111 -14.52 2.10 -4.32
N THR A 112 -13.63 2.96 -4.85
CA THR A 112 -13.94 3.93 -5.91
C THR A 112 -12.90 3.86 -7.04
N PRO A 113 -13.25 4.26 -8.28
CA PRO A 113 -12.30 4.26 -9.40
C PRO A 113 -11.07 5.11 -9.12
N GLN A 114 -11.23 6.26 -8.46
CA GLN A 114 -10.15 7.19 -8.16
C GLN A 114 -9.20 6.61 -7.11
N ALA A 115 -9.73 5.98 -6.05
CA ALA A 115 -8.93 5.28 -5.06
C ALA A 115 -8.14 4.13 -5.71
N GLN A 116 -8.80 3.36 -6.58
CA GLN A 116 -8.14 2.27 -7.31
C GLN A 116 -7.04 2.78 -8.23
N LEU A 117 -7.30 3.82 -9.03
CA LEU A 117 -6.30 4.42 -9.93
C LEU A 117 -5.07 4.90 -9.15
N SER A 118 -5.27 5.46 -7.95
CA SER A 118 -4.16 5.93 -7.11
C SER A 118 -3.15 4.84 -6.75
N THR A 119 -3.56 3.57 -6.69
CA THR A 119 -2.63 2.46 -6.38
C THR A 119 -1.82 2.00 -7.60
N PHE A 120 -2.26 2.33 -8.82
CA PHE A 120 -1.59 1.95 -10.07
C PHE A 120 -0.62 3.03 -10.59
N LEU A 121 -0.48 4.13 -9.86
CA LEU A 121 0.58 5.11 -10.10
C LEU A 121 1.94 4.48 -9.81
N MET A 122 2.89 4.63 -10.72
CA MET A 122 4.22 4.01 -10.62
C MET A 122 5.04 4.50 -9.41
N SER A 123 4.65 5.62 -8.77
CA SER A 123 5.22 6.07 -7.49
C SER A 123 4.85 5.16 -6.31
N ASN A 124 3.81 4.34 -6.43
CA ASN A 124 3.39 3.31 -5.47
C ASN A 124 3.97 1.91 -5.79
N ILE A 125 4.84 1.81 -6.81
CA ILE A 125 5.32 0.53 -7.34
C ILE A 125 6.82 0.39 -7.13
N THR A 126 7.25 -0.77 -6.65
CA THR A 126 8.68 -1.13 -6.53
C THR A 126 8.99 -2.48 -7.18
N PRO A 127 10.26 -2.74 -7.55
CA PRO A 127 10.71 -4.06 -8.03
C PRO A 127 10.55 -5.12 -6.93
N GLN A 128 9.54 -5.98 -7.07
CA GLN A 128 9.24 -7.03 -6.09
C GLN A 128 9.37 -8.41 -6.72
N LYS A 129 10.00 -9.32 -5.99
CA LYS A 129 10.09 -10.74 -6.36
C LYS A 129 8.73 -11.39 -6.46
N LYS A 130 8.59 -12.35 -7.39
CA LYS A 130 7.29 -12.88 -7.79
C LYS A 130 6.64 -13.65 -6.64
N ASP A 131 7.41 -14.51 -5.99
CA ASP A 131 6.93 -15.33 -4.88
C ASP A 131 6.47 -14.42 -3.73
N ILE A 132 7.21 -13.35 -3.44
CA ILE A 132 6.79 -12.36 -2.44
C ILE A 132 5.49 -11.66 -2.82
N ASN A 133 5.42 -11.08 -4.01
CA ASN A 133 4.26 -10.30 -4.44
C ASN A 133 2.98 -11.15 -4.55
N ALA A 134 3.10 -12.39 -5.03
CA ALA A 134 1.96 -13.27 -5.26
C ALA A 134 1.55 -14.07 -4.02
N GLU A 135 2.48 -14.37 -3.12
CA GLU A 135 2.27 -15.27 -1.97
C GLU A 135 2.33 -14.49 -0.66
N ILE A 136 3.50 -14.45 -0.01
CA ILE A 136 3.66 -13.99 1.39
C ILE A 136 3.18 -12.55 1.60
N TRP A 137 3.54 -11.63 0.70
CA TRP A 137 3.10 -10.24 0.83
C TRP A 137 1.59 -10.13 0.65
N ASN A 138 1.02 -10.86 -0.31
CA ASN A 138 -0.43 -10.91 -0.52
C ASN A 138 -1.18 -11.57 0.66
N GLU A 139 -0.61 -12.54 1.37
CA GLU A 139 -1.19 -13.06 2.62
C GLU A 139 -1.24 -11.98 3.72
N ILE A 140 -0.16 -11.23 3.86
CA ILE A 140 -0.07 -10.11 4.81
C ILE A 140 -1.08 -9.00 4.43
N GLU A 141 -1.26 -8.74 3.13
CA GLU A 141 -2.27 -7.81 2.62
C GLU A 141 -3.71 -8.30 2.85
N GLN A 142 -3.96 -9.61 2.79
CA GLN A 142 -5.25 -10.17 3.21
C GLN A 142 -5.47 -9.99 4.72
N ARG A 143 -4.41 -10.14 5.51
CA ARG A 143 -4.43 -9.99 6.95
C ARG A 143 -4.75 -8.56 7.40
N GLU A 144 -4.20 -7.52 6.76
CA GLU A 144 -4.56 -6.12 7.07
C GLU A 144 -6.06 -5.86 6.84
N ARG A 145 -6.64 -6.40 5.75
CA ARG A 145 -8.07 -6.21 5.46
C ARG A 145 -8.94 -6.92 6.48
N TYR A 146 -8.57 -8.13 6.89
CA TYR A 146 -9.24 -8.84 7.98
C TYR A 146 -9.19 -8.04 9.28
N LEU A 147 -7.99 -7.53 9.65
CA LEU A 147 -7.80 -6.77 10.88
C LEU A 147 -8.56 -5.45 10.88
N ALA A 148 -8.61 -4.75 9.75
CA ALA A 148 -9.41 -3.53 9.61
C ALA A 148 -10.90 -3.81 9.80
N LYS A 149 -11.42 -4.90 9.21
CA LYS A 149 -12.82 -5.32 9.45
C LYS A 149 -13.08 -5.67 10.91
N LYS A 150 -12.15 -6.38 11.56
CA LYS A 150 -12.27 -6.77 12.97
C LYS A 150 -12.22 -5.57 13.93
N ASN A 151 -11.34 -4.60 13.67
CA ASN A 151 -11.09 -3.45 14.56
C ASN A 151 -11.85 -2.17 14.14
N LYS A 152 -12.72 -2.24 13.12
CA LYS A 152 -13.42 -1.12 12.46
C LYS A 152 -12.51 -0.20 11.64
N GLU A 153 -11.29 0.03 12.09
CA GLU A 153 -10.25 0.77 11.37
C GLU A 153 -8.86 0.19 11.66
N LEU A 154 -7.91 0.47 10.76
CA LEU A 154 -6.52 0.06 10.88
C LEU A 154 -5.62 1.08 10.20
N GLU A 155 -4.67 1.62 10.94
CA GLU A 155 -3.54 2.38 10.39
C GLU A 155 -2.48 1.41 9.87
N VAL A 156 -2.02 1.64 8.65
CA VAL A 156 -1.01 0.81 7.99
C VAL A 156 0.17 1.66 7.60
N LEU A 157 1.37 1.22 7.96
CA LEU A 157 2.63 1.76 7.47
C LEU A 157 3.39 0.65 6.77
N ASN A 158 3.74 0.85 5.50
CA ASN A 158 4.74 0.02 4.84
C ASN A 158 6.05 0.78 4.74
N LEU A 159 7.14 0.12 5.09
CA LEU A 159 8.51 0.60 4.86
C LEU A 159 9.15 -0.26 3.78
N VAL A 160 9.92 0.39 2.92
CA VAL A 160 10.70 -0.25 1.87
C VAL A 160 12.17 0.02 2.17
N LEU A 161 12.90 -1.05 2.48
CA LEU A 161 14.30 -0.96 2.88
C LEU A 161 15.20 -1.28 1.69
N TYR A 162 16.25 -0.50 1.52
CA TYR A 162 17.26 -0.66 0.48
C TYR A 162 18.62 -0.87 1.14
N ASP A 163 19.49 -1.64 0.49
CA ASP A 163 20.89 -1.74 0.88
C ASP A 163 21.64 -0.45 0.51
N ASP A 164 22.80 -0.19 1.11
CA ASP A 164 23.62 1.00 0.81
C ASP A 164 23.98 1.14 -0.67
N LYS A 165 24.15 -0.01 -1.35
CA LYS A 165 24.43 -0.10 -2.79
C LYS A 165 23.44 -1.08 -3.43
N PRO A 166 22.17 -0.69 -3.62
CA PRO A 166 21.16 -1.61 -4.09
C PRO A 166 21.39 -1.93 -5.56
N LYS A 167 21.08 -3.17 -5.95
CA LYS A 167 20.95 -3.52 -7.37
C LYS A 167 19.84 -2.69 -7.99
N ARG A 168 19.89 -2.51 -9.31
CA ARG A 168 18.94 -1.67 -10.03
C ARG A 168 18.44 -2.34 -11.30
N ILE A 169 17.17 -2.12 -11.63
CA ILE A 169 16.61 -2.48 -12.93
C ILE A 169 16.81 -1.30 -13.92
N LYS A 170 16.19 -1.39 -15.10
CA LYS A 170 16.20 -0.30 -16.09
C LYS A 170 15.73 1.03 -15.49
N ASN A 171 16.12 2.13 -16.13
CA ASN A 171 15.84 3.49 -15.65
C ASN A 171 16.42 3.77 -14.23
N ASN A 172 17.42 2.98 -13.81
CA ASN A 172 18.11 3.11 -12.53
C ASN A 172 17.20 2.96 -11.30
N ILE A 173 16.12 2.19 -11.41
CA ILE A 173 15.18 1.96 -10.29
C ILE A 173 15.83 0.99 -9.31
N ALA A 174 15.94 1.38 -8.04
CA ALA A 174 16.53 0.55 -7.00
C ALA A 174 15.62 -0.64 -6.65
N ILE A 175 16.26 -1.79 -6.43
CA ILE A 175 15.61 -2.99 -5.94
C ILE A 175 15.67 -2.97 -4.41
N PRO A 176 14.52 -2.98 -3.69
CA PRO A 176 14.50 -3.10 -2.24
C PRO A 176 15.09 -4.43 -1.77
N SER A 177 15.70 -4.46 -0.59
CA SER A 177 16.15 -5.69 0.06
C SER A 177 15.09 -6.27 1.00
N PHE A 178 14.27 -5.44 1.64
CA PHE A 178 13.17 -5.87 2.52
C PHE A 178 11.93 -4.98 2.40
N TYR A 179 10.80 -5.56 2.76
CA TYR A 179 9.55 -4.86 3.02
C TYR A 179 9.16 -5.06 4.48
N VAL A 180 8.74 -3.98 5.14
CA VAL A 180 8.15 -4.04 6.49
C VAL A 180 6.72 -3.56 6.41
N LYS A 181 5.79 -4.24 7.07
CA LYS A 181 4.42 -3.77 7.25
C LYS A 181 4.08 -3.70 8.74
N ILE A 182 3.57 -2.56 9.17
CA ILE A 182 3.10 -2.27 10.52
C ILE A 182 1.59 -2.07 10.44
N LEU A 183 0.84 -2.87 11.21
CA LEU A 183 -0.61 -2.80 11.31
C LEU A 183 -0.96 -2.31 12.71
N LYS A 184 -1.60 -1.15 12.84
CA LYS A 184 -1.92 -0.52 14.13
C LYS A 184 -3.40 -0.21 14.25
N ALA A 185 -4.01 -0.69 15.33
CA ALA A 185 -5.32 -0.24 15.81
C ALA A 185 -5.17 0.29 17.24
N LYS A 186 -6.24 0.82 17.84
CA LYS A 186 -6.21 1.53 19.14
C LYS A 186 -5.40 0.81 20.23
N ASN A 187 -5.62 -0.49 20.40
CA ASN A 187 -4.97 -1.31 21.44
C ASN A 187 -4.28 -2.56 20.85
N PHE A 188 -3.87 -2.50 19.58
CA PHE A 188 -3.34 -3.66 18.88
C PHE A 188 -2.28 -3.24 17.88
N SER A 189 -1.21 -4.02 17.79
CA SER A 189 -0.26 -3.91 16.70
C SER A 189 0.22 -5.29 16.22
N GLU A 190 0.46 -5.42 14.92
CA GLU A 190 1.03 -6.61 14.30
C GLU A 190 1.98 -6.19 13.17
N CYS A 191 3.21 -6.71 13.20
CA CYS A 191 4.28 -6.25 12.31
C CYS A 191 4.95 -7.43 11.60
N TYR A 192 5.40 -7.18 10.38
CA TYR A 192 6.05 -8.16 9.52
C TYR A 192 7.29 -7.56 8.85
N LYS A 193 8.34 -8.36 8.66
CA LYS A 193 9.51 -8.02 7.83
C LYS A 193 9.82 -9.16 6.88
N VAL A 194 9.80 -8.87 5.59
CA VAL A 194 9.89 -9.87 4.52
C VAL A 194 11.06 -9.53 3.59
N PRO A 195 12.01 -10.45 3.32
CA PRO A 195 13.07 -10.22 2.34
C PRO A 195 12.52 -10.20 0.91
N ASN A 196 13.10 -9.37 0.04
CA ASN A 196 12.75 -9.33 -1.39
C ASN A 196 13.55 -10.37 -2.20
N ASN A 197 13.40 -11.65 -1.86
CA ASN A 197 14.00 -12.77 -2.57
C ASN A 197 12.92 -13.83 -2.93
N ASP A 198 13.30 -14.91 -3.60
CA ASP A 198 12.39 -16.00 -3.97
C ASP A 198 12.59 -17.20 -3.02
N ASN A 199 11.76 -18.25 -3.14
CA ASN A 199 11.80 -19.51 -2.37
C ASN A 199 11.13 -19.49 -0.99
N PHE A 200 9.89 -19.00 -0.94
CA PHE A 200 9.11 -18.95 0.30
C PHE A 200 7.96 -19.95 0.42
N ALA A 201 7.82 -20.88 -0.52
CA ALA A 201 6.71 -21.84 -0.60
C ALA A 201 6.44 -22.67 0.68
N ARG A 202 7.39 -22.75 1.61
CA ARG A 202 7.25 -23.49 2.89
C ARG A 202 6.91 -22.61 4.10
N PHE A 203 6.92 -21.30 3.94
CA PHE A 203 6.73 -20.35 5.03
C PHE A 203 5.34 -19.73 4.94
N ASP A 204 4.76 -19.41 6.10
CA ASP A 204 3.56 -18.59 6.18
C ASP A 204 3.92 -17.18 6.66
N ARG A 205 2.95 -16.27 6.68
CA ARG A 205 3.15 -14.93 7.24
C ARG A 205 3.70 -14.92 8.68
N ASN A 206 3.42 -15.92 9.52
CA ASN A 206 3.84 -15.91 10.93
C ASN A 206 5.35 -16.05 11.07
N TYR A 207 6.02 -16.75 10.14
CA TYR A 207 7.47 -16.83 10.08
C TYR A 207 8.14 -15.45 9.98
N PHE A 208 7.45 -14.48 9.36
CA PHE A 208 7.95 -13.13 9.13
C PHE A 208 7.50 -12.11 10.18
N LYS A 209 6.86 -12.55 11.27
CA LYS A 209 6.42 -11.65 12.33
C LYS A 209 7.60 -11.01 13.05
N GLU A 210 7.45 -9.74 13.35
CA GLU A 210 8.42 -8.93 14.09
C GLU A 210 7.77 -8.30 15.31
N ASP A 211 8.60 -7.97 16.31
CA ASP A 211 8.17 -7.12 17.42
C ASP A 211 7.90 -5.70 16.91
N CYS A 212 6.66 -5.23 17.06
CA CYS A 212 6.27 -3.89 16.65
C CYS A 212 7.00 -2.77 17.40
N LYS A 213 7.53 -3.04 18.61
CA LYS A 213 8.34 -2.06 19.37
C LYS A 213 9.61 -1.63 18.65
N LYS A 214 10.03 -2.37 17.61
CA LYS A 214 11.14 -1.97 16.73
C LYS A 214 10.79 -0.80 15.80
N TYR A 215 9.50 -0.54 15.59
CA TYR A 215 9.01 0.42 14.59
C TYR A 215 8.09 1.50 15.17
N ILE A 216 7.38 1.19 16.26
CA ILE A 216 6.44 2.11 16.87
C ILE A 216 6.55 2.03 18.38
N ASP A 217 6.57 3.20 19.00
CA ASP A 217 6.46 3.39 20.46
C ASP A 217 4.99 3.24 20.93
#